data_AF-A0A2G7G0B8-F1
#
_entry.id   AF-A0A2G7G0B8-F1
#
_cell.length_a   1.000
_cell.length_b   1.000
_cell.length_c   1.000
_cell.angle_alpha   90.00
_cell.angle_beta   90.00
_cell.angle_gamma   90.00
#
_symmetry.space_group_name_H-M   'P 1'
#
loop_
_entity.id
_entity.type
_entity.pdbx_description
1 polymer ?
#
loop_
_entity_poly.entity_id
_entity_poly.type
_entity_poly.pdbx_seq_one_letter_code
_entity_poly.pdbx_strand_id
1 'polypeptide(L)'
;MGFSPTRFLRIPRPETFLYVMSLQTGASLITLSLLLNKISGLYGLLALLTGYHLSPVQLSMYLYSLLALGVATLLFPHIRKQSPLQCLALAWLYLFDSVINAAYTAAFGVTWFLVISQHYESGNTSGPGGETIAQTAGFTSPKYDSSSSQGAQYARSSDGLGNAVTQPESFQSIVFICSLWIIRAYFVLVMLAFARQSLRLYIAVPRHTQLPTHSRNTSIASVASVADIDKEPFSPYTPDGQGWKGKLGRAMISVGRNYWLGEDEDGNWMDTIGRRFRARRESTELPGPLERERRRRSGTGPPQPSQSAVQAAALQQPIYEVPGMNVKMQDWSETR
;
A
#
# COMPACT_ATOMS: atom_id res chain seq x y z
N MET A 1 -21.35 -17.34 -13.98
CA MET A 1 -20.17 -16.44 -13.98
C MET A 1 -20.14 -15.70 -12.65
N GLY A 2 -19.28 -16.13 -11.73
CA GLY A 2 -19.16 -15.49 -10.41
C GLY A 2 -18.38 -14.19 -10.53
N PHE A 3 -19.05 -13.06 -10.31
CA PHE A 3 -18.39 -11.78 -10.12
C PHE A 3 -17.61 -11.84 -8.80
N SER A 4 -16.30 -12.02 -8.88
CA SER A 4 -15.43 -11.88 -7.71
C SER A 4 -15.23 -10.38 -7.44
N PRO A 5 -15.77 -9.81 -6.33
CA PRO A 5 -15.70 -8.38 -6.04
C PRO A 5 -14.27 -7.87 -5.77
N THR A 6 -13.29 -8.77 -5.68
CA THR A 6 -11.89 -8.47 -5.37
C THR A 6 -11.10 -7.84 -6.51
N ARG A 7 -11.59 -7.88 -7.76
CA ARG A 7 -10.88 -7.25 -8.90
C ARG A 7 -11.10 -5.73 -8.99
N PHE A 8 -12.22 -5.22 -8.48
CA PHE A 8 -12.60 -3.80 -8.63
C PHE A 8 -12.00 -2.88 -7.55
N LEU A 9 -11.47 -3.43 -6.45
CA LEU A 9 -10.78 -2.67 -5.40
C LEU A 9 -9.26 -2.84 -5.48
N ARG A 10 -8.70 -2.90 -6.69
CA ARG A 10 -7.24 -2.81 -6.85
C ARG A 10 -6.85 -1.36 -6.58
N ILE A 11 -6.31 -1.10 -5.39
CA ILE A 11 -5.78 0.23 -5.04
C ILE A 11 -4.77 0.62 -6.13
N PRO A 12 -4.98 1.73 -6.86
CA PRO A 12 -4.12 2.16 -7.95
C PRO A 12 -2.72 2.46 -7.43
N ARG A 13 -1.71 2.18 -8.27
CA ARG A 13 -0.30 2.21 -7.90
C ARG A 13 0.45 3.10 -8.88
N PRO A 14 0.60 4.41 -8.58
CA PRO A 14 1.44 5.26 -9.40
C PRO A 14 2.90 4.79 -9.31
N GLU A 15 3.56 4.62 -10.45
CA GLU A 15 5.01 4.31 -10.52
C GLU A 15 5.86 5.58 -10.53
N THR A 16 5.27 6.69 -10.93
CA THR A 16 5.89 8.02 -11.02
C THR A 16 4.94 9.08 -10.47
N PHE A 17 5.50 10.17 -9.94
CA PHE A 17 4.72 11.33 -9.52
C PHE A 17 4.54 12.28 -10.70
N LEU A 18 3.28 12.64 -10.99
CA LEU A 18 2.86 13.45 -12.14
C LEU A 18 3.45 12.98 -13.48
N TYR A 19 3.73 11.67 -13.62
CA TYR A 19 4.39 11.07 -14.80
C TYR A 19 5.84 11.52 -15.08
N VAL A 20 6.34 12.57 -14.42
CA VAL A 20 7.63 13.21 -14.75
C VAL A 20 8.71 12.94 -13.72
N MET A 21 8.37 12.76 -12.45
CA MET A 21 9.37 12.65 -11.37
C MET A 21 9.25 11.36 -10.55
N SER A 22 10.32 11.04 -9.82
CA SER A 22 10.37 9.85 -8.98
C SER A 22 9.37 9.95 -7.81
N LEU A 23 8.90 8.79 -7.33
CA LEU A 23 8.04 8.71 -6.14
C LEU A 23 8.69 9.30 -4.90
N GLN A 24 10.02 9.22 -4.77
CA GLN A 24 10.76 9.83 -3.67
C GLN A 24 10.68 11.36 -3.71
N THR A 25 10.85 11.97 -4.89
CA THR A 25 10.70 13.41 -5.06
C THR A 25 9.25 13.82 -4.80
N GLY A 26 8.28 13.08 -5.35
CA GLY A 26 6.86 13.31 -5.09
C GLY A 26 6.52 13.25 -3.60
N ALA A 27 6.96 12.21 -2.87
CA ALA A 27 6.75 12.07 -1.44
C ALA A 27 7.40 13.21 -0.64
N SER A 28 8.58 13.67 -1.06
CA SER A 28 9.25 14.82 -0.44
C SER A 28 8.44 16.10 -0.61
N LEU A 29 7.94 16.38 -1.83
CA LEU A 29 7.12 17.55 -2.13
C LEU A 29 5.77 17.51 -1.40
N ILE A 30 5.11 16.35 -1.40
CA ILE A 30 3.85 16.15 -0.66
C ILE A 30 4.07 16.38 0.83
N THR A 31 5.15 15.85 1.41
CA THR A 31 5.43 16.03 2.84
C THR A 31 5.82 17.46 3.16
N LEU A 32 6.56 18.16 2.28
CA LEU A 32 6.84 19.59 2.43
C LEU A 32 5.56 20.42 2.37
N SER A 33 4.65 20.12 1.44
CA SER A 33 3.34 20.76 1.36
C SER A 33 2.52 20.53 2.64
N LEU A 34 2.54 19.30 3.18
CA LEU A 34 1.92 18.99 4.47
C LEU A 34 2.53 19.85 5.59
N LEU A 35 3.85 19.91 5.70
CA LEU A 35 4.55 20.69 6.73
C LEU A 35 4.20 22.18 6.63
N LEU A 36 4.24 22.75 5.44
CA LEU A 36 3.86 24.15 5.22
C LEU A 36 2.41 24.40 5.63
N ASN A 37 1.47 23.53 5.22
CA ASN A 37 0.07 23.64 5.62
C ASN A 37 -0.10 23.60 7.15
N LYS A 38 0.64 22.73 7.84
CA LYS A 38 0.57 22.61 9.30
C LYS A 38 1.22 23.80 10.03
N ILE A 39 2.32 24.34 9.50
CA ILE A 39 2.99 25.55 10.01
C ILE A 39 2.09 26.76 9.82
N SER A 40 1.40 26.88 8.68
CA SER A 40 0.40 27.93 8.47
C SER A 40 -0.71 27.89 9.52
N GLY A 41 -1.11 26.69 9.95
CA GLY A 41 -2.05 26.50 11.06
C GLY A 41 -1.55 27.00 12.42
N LEU A 42 -0.24 27.12 12.62
CA LEU A 42 0.37 27.65 13.86
C LEU A 42 0.06 29.14 14.05
N TYR A 43 -0.06 29.92 12.96
CA TYR A 43 -0.50 31.31 13.02
C TYR A 43 -1.95 31.42 13.53
N GLY A 44 -2.80 30.44 13.25
CA GLY A 44 -4.14 30.36 13.83
C GLY A 44 -4.12 30.12 15.35
N LEU A 45 -3.09 29.43 15.85
CA LEU A 45 -2.89 29.23 17.29
C LEU A 45 -2.39 30.50 18.00
N LEU A 46 -1.63 31.35 17.31
CA LEU A 46 -1.22 32.66 17.83
C LEU A 46 -2.42 33.58 18.11
N ALA A 47 -3.53 33.43 17.36
CA ALA A 47 -4.76 34.18 17.61
C ALA A 47 -5.43 33.85 18.96
N LEU A 48 -5.20 32.65 19.52
CA LEU A 48 -5.62 32.30 20.89
C LEU A 48 -4.86 33.11 21.93
N LEU A 49 -3.56 33.29 21.73
CA LEU A 49 -2.68 34.05 22.63
C LEU A 49 -3.05 35.53 22.65
N THR A 50 -3.68 36.06 21.60
CA THR A 50 -4.19 37.43 21.54
C THR A 50 -5.57 37.62 22.18
N GLY A 51 -6.12 36.59 22.84
CA GLY A 51 -7.36 36.69 23.62
C GLY A 51 -8.66 36.35 22.87
N TYR A 52 -8.57 35.67 21.72
CA TYR A 52 -9.75 35.26 20.97
C TYR A 52 -10.40 33.99 21.55
N HIS A 53 -11.72 34.01 21.75
CA HIS A 53 -12.48 32.86 22.25
C HIS A 53 -12.73 31.84 21.12
N LEU A 54 -11.93 30.78 21.06
CA LEU A 54 -12.14 29.70 20.08
C LEU A 54 -13.17 28.66 20.54
N SER A 55 -13.90 28.13 19.56
CA SER A 55 -14.72 26.92 19.73
C SER A 55 -13.83 25.72 20.11
N PRO A 56 -14.28 24.82 21.01
CA PRO A 56 -13.55 23.59 21.37
C PRO A 56 -13.16 22.72 20.16
N VAL A 57 -13.98 22.72 19.11
CA VAL A 57 -13.73 21.97 17.86
C VAL A 57 -12.55 22.55 17.08
N GLN A 58 -12.39 23.87 17.10
CA GLN A 58 -11.29 24.54 16.44
C GLN A 58 -9.98 24.33 17.21
N LEU A 59 -10.05 24.34 18.55
CA LEU A 59 -8.92 23.97 19.41
C LEU A 59 -8.45 22.54 19.16
N SER A 60 -9.36 21.56 19.07
CA SER A 60 -9.00 20.16 18.81
C SER A 60 -8.34 19.98 17.44
N MET A 61 -8.82 20.72 16.43
CA MET A 61 -8.23 20.72 15.09
C MET A 61 -6.79 21.24 15.11
N TYR A 62 -6.53 22.35 15.81
CA TYR A 62 -5.18 22.91 15.92
C TYR A 62 -4.24 22.03 16.76
N LEU A 63 -4.72 21.45 17.87
CA LEU A 63 -3.92 20.54 18.68
C LEU A 63 -3.50 19.28 17.89
N TYR A 64 -4.43 18.72 17.13
CA TYR A 64 -4.13 17.64 16.19
C TYR A 64 -3.09 18.07 15.15
N SER A 65 -3.25 19.26 14.56
CA SER A 65 -2.30 19.82 13.61
C SER A 65 -0.88 19.93 14.17
N LEU A 66 -0.74 20.33 15.44
CA LEU A 66 0.54 20.44 16.14
C LEU A 66 1.20 19.06 16.36
N LEU A 67 0.42 18.07 16.78
CA LEU A 67 0.91 16.69 16.91
C LEU A 67 1.34 16.12 15.55
N ALA A 68 0.50 16.29 14.52
CA ALA A 68 0.82 15.84 13.16
C ALA A 68 2.08 16.52 12.61
N LEU A 69 2.29 17.81 12.89
CA LEU A 69 3.50 18.55 12.54
C LEU A 69 4.74 17.96 13.23
N GLY A 70 4.66 17.70 14.54
CA GLY A 70 5.76 17.11 15.30
C GLY A 70 6.15 15.74 14.75
N VAL A 71 5.18 14.87 14.48
CA VAL A 71 5.46 13.55 13.90
C VAL A 71 5.99 13.67 12.46
N ALA A 72 5.40 14.52 11.63
CA ALA A 72 5.83 14.70 10.24
C ALA A 72 7.28 15.21 10.14
N THR A 73 7.69 16.15 10.99
CA THR A 73 9.08 16.66 11.01
C THR A 73 10.09 15.58 11.43
N LEU A 74 9.73 14.70 12.36
CA LEU A 74 10.57 13.55 12.75
C LEU A 74 10.70 12.51 11.62
N LEU A 75 9.63 12.32 10.85
CA LEU A 75 9.60 11.32 9.77
C LEU A 75 10.18 11.85 8.45
N PHE A 76 10.17 13.15 8.20
CA PHE A 76 10.61 13.76 6.95
C PHE A 76 12.04 13.37 6.50
N PRO A 77 13.08 13.37 7.36
CA PRO A 77 14.43 12.97 6.96
C PRO A 77 14.52 11.51 6.47
N HIS A 78 13.57 10.67 6.88
CA HIS A 78 13.56 9.25 6.57
C HIS A 78 13.07 8.95 5.15
N ILE A 79 12.46 9.93 4.47
CA ILE A 79 12.13 9.84 3.03
C ILE A 79 13.42 9.65 2.20
N ARG A 80 14.50 10.34 2.57
CA ARG A 80 15.81 10.19 1.89
C ARG A 80 16.54 8.92 2.29
N LYS A 81 16.34 8.45 3.53
CA LYS A 81 16.95 7.22 4.04
C LYS A 81 16.22 5.94 3.61
N GLN A 82 14.99 6.08 3.09
CA GLN A 82 14.12 4.98 2.67
C GLN A 82 13.94 3.89 3.73
N SER A 83 13.90 4.26 5.01
CA SER A 83 13.72 3.30 6.10
C SER A 83 12.27 2.80 6.11
N PRO A 84 12.05 1.47 6.07
CA PRO A 84 10.75 0.90 5.72
C PRO A 84 9.66 1.27 6.73
N LEU A 85 9.97 1.25 8.03
CA LEU A 85 8.99 1.54 9.09
C LEU A 85 8.56 3.00 9.06
N GLN A 86 9.51 3.92 8.91
CA GLN A 86 9.22 5.36 8.98
C GLN A 86 8.55 5.84 7.71
N CYS A 87 8.92 5.31 6.54
CA CYS A 87 8.19 5.56 5.29
C CYS A 87 6.76 5.01 5.36
N LEU A 88 6.55 3.82 5.93
CA LEU A 88 5.23 3.27 6.17
C LEU A 88 4.43 4.14 7.14
N ALA A 89 5.06 4.59 8.24
CA ALA A 89 4.42 5.46 9.24
C ALA A 89 4.02 6.81 8.63
N LEU A 90 4.85 7.35 7.75
CA LEU A 90 4.58 8.61 7.07
C LEU A 90 3.38 8.49 6.11
N ALA A 91 3.28 7.38 5.37
CA ALA A 91 2.14 7.15 4.48
C ALA A 91 0.82 7.00 5.27
N TRP A 92 0.84 6.27 6.39
CA TRP A 92 -0.32 6.16 7.28
C TRP A 92 -0.68 7.49 7.94
N LEU A 93 0.31 8.26 8.38
CA LEU A 93 0.09 9.61 8.91
C LEU A 93 -0.60 10.48 7.86
N TYR A 94 -0.12 10.48 6.62
CA TYR A 94 -0.70 11.29 5.54
C TYR A 94 -2.13 10.85 5.20
N LEU A 95 -2.41 9.54 5.20
CA LEU A 95 -3.75 8.99 5.02
C LEU A 95 -4.70 9.46 6.13
N PHE A 96 -4.32 9.25 7.40
CA PHE A 96 -5.15 9.67 8.52
C PHE A 96 -5.33 11.17 8.59
N ASP A 97 -4.28 11.94 8.32
CA ASP A 97 -4.36 13.39 8.23
C ASP A 97 -5.35 13.83 7.14
N SER A 98 -5.34 13.18 5.99
CA SER A 98 -6.29 13.49 4.92
C SER A 98 -7.73 13.20 5.35
N VAL A 99 -7.99 12.04 5.98
CA VAL A 99 -9.33 11.68 6.48
C VAL A 99 -9.81 12.62 7.59
N ILE A 100 -8.94 12.97 8.54
CA ILE A 100 -9.29 13.86 9.65
C ILE A 100 -9.57 15.27 9.11
N ASN A 101 -8.75 15.80 8.20
CA ASN A 101 -9.05 17.08 7.55
C ASN A 101 -10.34 17.00 6.72
N ALA A 102 -10.68 15.85 6.12
CA ALA A 102 -11.97 15.63 5.45
C ALA A 102 -13.13 15.85 6.39
N ALA A 103 -13.06 15.20 7.56
CA ALA A 103 -14.09 15.28 8.58
C ALA A 103 -14.26 16.72 9.06
N TYR A 104 -13.17 17.45 9.27
CA TYR A 104 -13.24 18.87 9.63
C TYR A 104 -13.79 19.74 8.50
N THR A 105 -13.40 19.52 7.24
CA THR A 105 -13.98 20.24 6.09
C THR A 105 -15.48 19.96 5.95
N ALA A 106 -15.90 18.72 6.13
CA ALA A 106 -17.31 18.34 6.09
C ALA A 106 -18.11 18.94 7.25
N ALA A 107 -17.58 18.87 8.48
CA ALA A 107 -18.20 19.46 9.66
C ALA A 107 -18.32 20.99 9.53
N PHE A 108 -17.29 21.64 9.00
CA PHE A 108 -17.31 23.06 8.66
C PHE A 108 -18.39 23.36 7.62
N GLY A 109 -18.43 22.59 6.52
CA GLY A 109 -19.44 22.76 5.48
C GLY A 109 -20.87 22.63 6.01
N VAL A 110 -21.15 21.60 6.80
CA VAL A 110 -22.47 21.41 7.44
C VAL A 110 -22.82 22.59 8.34
N THR A 111 -21.90 23.02 9.20
CA THR A 111 -22.13 24.16 10.10
C THR A 111 -22.35 25.45 9.31
N TRP A 112 -21.59 25.66 8.24
CA TRP A 112 -21.73 26.80 7.35
C TRP A 112 -23.11 26.83 6.67
N PHE A 113 -23.58 25.69 6.16
CA PHE A 113 -24.94 25.58 5.59
C PHE A 113 -26.04 25.82 6.63
N LEU A 114 -25.87 25.33 7.87
CA LEU A 114 -26.80 25.59 8.97
C LEU A 114 -26.82 27.07 9.35
N VAL A 115 -25.67 27.73 9.39
CA VAL A 115 -25.59 29.18 9.67
C VAL A 115 -26.33 29.97 8.59
N ILE A 116 -26.16 29.60 7.31
CA ILE A 116 -26.87 30.26 6.21
C ILE A 116 -28.38 30.03 6.29
N SER A 117 -28.84 28.81 6.57
CA SER A 117 -30.28 28.55 6.68
C SER A 117 -30.90 29.28 7.88
N GLN A 118 -30.17 29.39 9.00
CA GLN A 118 -30.60 30.14 10.18
C GLN A 118 -30.70 31.65 9.90
N HIS A 119 -29.80 32.22 9.10
CA HIS A 119 -29.86 33.63 8.73
C HIS A 119 -31.11 34.03 7.91
N TYR A 120 -31.83 33.07 7.32
CA TYR A 120 -33.12 33.31 6.65
C TYR A 120 -34.34 33.24 7.60
N GLU A 121 -34.25 32.55 8.74
CA GLU A 121 -35.41 32.33 9.64
C GLU A 121 -35.30 32.98 11.03
N SER A 122 -34.12 33.14 11.60
CA SER A 122 -33.95 33.77 12.92
C SER A 122 -32.50 34.16 13.18
N GLY A 123 -32.24 35.41 13.58
CA GLY A 123 -30.91 36.02 13.70
C GLY A 123 -29.98 35.48 14.81
N ASN A 124 -30.13 34.22 15.25
CA ASN A 124 -29.30 33.61 16.28
C ASN A 124 -28.53 32.39 15.73
N THR A 125 -27.22 32.54 15.54
CA THR A 125 -26.34 31.50 14.98
C THR A 125 -26.08 30.41 16.01
N SER A 126 -26.56 29.20 15.75
CA SER A 126 -26.46 28.06 16.66
C SER A 126 -25.64 26.96 16.01
N GLY A 127 -24.31 27.01 16.19
CA GLY A 127 -23.38 26.00 15.68
C GLY A 127 -21.97 26.16 16.27
N PRO A 128 -21.17 25.08 16.41
CA PRO A 128 -19.79 25.18 16.90
C PRO A 128 -18.95 26.07 15.97
N GLY A 129 -18.48 27.23 16.47
CA GLY A 129 -17.79 28.22 15.63
C GLY A 129 -18.71 29.09 14.76
N GLY A 130 -20.03 29.08 15.00
CA GLY A 130 -21.00 29.88 14.26
C GLY A 130 -20.74 31.39 14.36
N GLU A 131 -20.25 31.88 15.50
CA GLU A 131 -19.86 33.30 15.67
C GLU A 131 -18.68 33.69 14.77
N THR A 132 -17.66 32.83 14.65
CA THR A 132 -16.47 33.09 13.83
C THR A 132 -16.81 33.04 12.33
N ILE A 133 -17.70 32.10 11.95
CA ILE A 133 -18.24 31.99 10.60
C ILE A 133 -19.07 33.24 10.25
N ALA A 134 -19.96 33.68 11.15
CA ALA A 134 -20.78 34.87 10.93
C ALA A 134 -19.95 36.16 10.77
N GLN A 135 -18.87 36.31 11.54
CA GLN A 135 -17.94 37.44 11.41
C GLN A 135 -17.12 37.41 10.10
N THR A 136 -16.77 36.21 9.62
CA THR A 136 -15.95 36.05 8.39
C THR A 136 -16.80 36.09 7.12
N ALA A 137 -18.06 35.66 7.18
CA ALA A 137 -19.01 35.61 6.08
C ALA A 137 -19.66 36.98 5.74
N GLY A 138 -19.03 38.11 6.10
CA GLY A 138 -19.58 39.45 5.92
C GLY A 138 -20.02 39.79 4.49
N PHE A 139 -19.49 39.09 3.47
CA PHE A 139 -19.85 39.26 2.05
C PHE A 139 -21.10 38.48 1.59
N THR A 140 -21.58 37.51 2.38
CA THR A 140 -22.82 36.76 2.09
C THR A 140 -23.94 37.09 3.08
N SER A 141 -23.71 38.05 3.98
CA SER A 141 -24.70 38.49 4.95
C SER A 141 -25.66 39.52 4.32
N PRO A 142 -27.00 39.29 4.32
CA PRO A 142 -27.97 40.28 3.84
C PRO A 142 -28.06 41.52 4.73
N LYS A 143 -27.29 41.57 5.83
CA LYS A 143 -27.38 42.60 6.87
C LYS A 143 -26.96 44.00 6.40
N TYR A 144 -26.30 44.09 5.23
CA TYR A 144 -25.87 45.35 4.62
C TYR A 144 -26.44 45.62 3.23
N ASP A 145 -27.39 44.80 2.75
CA ASP A 145 -28.18 45.15 1.56
C ASP A 145 -29.13 46.30 1.92
N SER A 146 -28.59 47.51 1.75
CA SER A 146 -29.22 48.80 2.04
C SER A 146 -30.01 49.35 0.84
N SER A 147 -30.34 48.50 -0.13
CA SER A 147 -31.28 48.82 -1.21
C SER A 147 -32.69 48.41 -0.79
N SER A 148 -33.37 49.37 -0.18
CA SER A 148 -34.83 49.43 -0.15
C SER A 148 -35.41 49.14 -1.55
N SER A 149 -36.24 48.11 -1.69
CA SER A 149 -37.50 48.18 -2.43
C SER A 149 -38.28 46.87 -2.38
N GLN A 150 -39.58 47.07 -2.24
CA GLN A 150 -40.68 46.12 -2.31
C GLN A 150 -40.54 45.10 -3.43
N GLY A 151 -40.99 43.86 -3.16
CA GLY A 151 -41.45 42.95 -4.21
C GLY A 151 -40.67 41.65 -4.34
N ALA A 152 -40.74 40.80 -3.32
CA ALA A 152 -40.30 39.40 -3.43
C ALA A 152 -40.78 38.59 -2.22
N GLN A 153 -42.10 38.40 -2.10
CA GLN A 153 -42.64 37.22 -1.42
C GLN A 153 -42.31 35.98 -2.28
N TYR A 154 -41.04 35.57 -2.32
CA TYR A 154 -40.68 34.26 -2.83
C TYR A 154 -40.88 33.24 -1.71
N ALA A 155 -41.88 32.39 -1.97
CA ALA A 155 -42.23 31.14 -1.31
C ALA A 155 -41.33 30.71 -0.14
N ARG A 156 -41.97 30.65 1.05
CA ARG A 156 -41.69 29.64 2.07
C ARG A 156 -41.81 28.26 1.45
N SER A 157 -40.74 27.74 0.87
CA SER A 157 -40.59 26.33 0.54
C SER A 157 -39.48 25.76 1.41
N SER A 158 -39.71 24.56 1.93
CA SER A 158 -38.78 23.71 2.70
C SER A 158 -37.54 23.27 1.91
N ASP A 159 -37.16 24.03 0.88
CA ASP A 159 -36.14 23.74 -0.12
C ASP A 159 -34.96 24.73 -0.06
N GLY A 160 -34.77 25.37 1.11
CA GLY A 160 -33.62 26.25 1.37
C GLY A 160 -32.28 25.51 1.28
N LEU A 161 -32.27 24.19 1.49
CA LEU A 161 -31.09 23.35 1.31
C LEU A 161 -30.69 23.20 -0.17
N GLY A 162 -31.67 22.92 -1.04
CA GLY A 162 -31.44 22.81 -2.48
C GLY A 162 -31.02 24.15 -3.07
N ASN A 163 -31.73 25.22 -2.69
CA ASN A 163 -31.51 26.56 -3.22
C ASN A 163 -30.14 27.15 -2.79
N ALA A 164 -29.66 26.86 -1.57
CA ALA A 164 -28.36 27.33 -1.09
C ALA A 164 -27.17 26.64 -1.78
N VAL A 165 -27.32 25.38 -2.20
CA VAL A 165 -26.28 24.63 -2.96
C VAL A 165 -26.28 25.01 -4.44
N THR A 166 -27.43 25.45 -4.97
CA THR A 166 -27.55 25.90 -6.37
C THR A 166 -27.24 27.38 -6.58
N GLN A 167 -26.87 28.13 -5.53
CA GLN A 167 -26.36 29.49 -5.70
C GLN A 167 -25.07 29.45 -6.53
N PRO A 168 -24.91 30.27 -7.59
CA PRO A 168 -23.74 30.24 -8.47
C PRO A 168 -22.39 30.29 -7.74
N GLU A 169 -22.33 31.11 -6.67
CA GLU A 169 -21.14 31.28 -5.82
C GLU A 169 -20.81 30.01 -5.01
N SER A 170 -21.84 29.34 -4.47
CA SER A 170 -21.69 28.11 -3.68
C SER A 170 -21.24 26.93 -4.55
N PHE A 171 -21.80 26.80 -5.76
CA PHE A 171 -21.49 25.71 -6.68
C PHE A 171 -20.02 25.74 -7.11
N GLN A 172 -19.51 26.94 -7.45
CA GLN A 172 -18.10 27.11 -7.79
C GLN A 172 -17.19 26.67 -6.62
N SER A 173 -17.50 27.09 -5.40
CA SER A 173 -16.72 26.72 -4.21
C SER A 173 -16.71 25.20 -3.97
N ILE A 174 -17.84 24.52 -4.16
CA ILE A 174 -17.97 23.06 -3.99
C ILE A 174 -17.10 22.32 -5.01
N VAL A 175 -17.12 22.73 -6.28
CA VAL A 175 -16.28 22.14 -7.33
C VAL A 175 -14.80 22.30 -7.00
N PHE A 176 -14.39 23.47 -6.51
CA PHE A 176 -13.01 23.68 -6.06
C PHE A 176 -12.65 22.76 -4.88
N ILE A 177 -13.51 22.65 -3.87
CA ILE A 177 -13.27 21.75 -2.72
C ILE A 177 -13.15 20.29 -3.19
N CYS A 178 -14.04 19.83 -4.07
CA CYS A 178 -14.00 18.48 -4.61
C CYS A 178 -12.74 18.22 -5.45
N SER A 179 -12.33 19.15 -6.30
CA SER A 179 -11.12 19.01 -7.11
C SER A 179 -9.85 18.94 -6.26
N LEU A 180 -9.73 19.79 -5.24
CA LEU A 180 -8.65 19.75 -4.26
C LEU A 180 -8.65 18.42 -3.50
N TRP A 181 -9.83 17.88 -3.20
CA TRP A 181 -9.98 16.56 -2.58
C TRP A 181 -9.49 15.41 -3.46
N ILE A 182 -9.78 15.46 -4.76
CA ILE A 182 -9.27 14.47 -5.73
C ILE A 182 -7.75 14.53 -5.81
N ILE A 183 -7.17 15.74 -5.88
CA ILE A 183 -5.71 15.93 -5.87
C ILE A 183 -5.11 15.35 -4.58
N ARG A 184 -5.75 15.60 -3.43
CA ARG A 184 -5.30 15.05 -2.15
C ARG A 184 -5.39 13.53 -2.10
N ALA A 185 -6.46 12.94 -2.64
CA ALA A 185 -6.59 11.49 -2.77
C ALA A 185 -5.47 10.90 -3.65
N TYR A 186 -5.11 11.57 -4.75
CA TYR A 186 -3.93 11.19 -5.55
C TYR A 186 -2.64 11.23 -4.73
N PHE A 187 -2.42 12.27 -3.92
CA PHE A 187 -1.24 12.34 -3.06
C PHE A 187 -1.20 11.22 -2.01
N VAL A 188 -2.35 10.80 -1.46
CA VAL A 188 -2.42 9.61 -0.59
C VAL A 188 -1.92 8.37 -1.32
N LEU A 189 -2.37 8.15 -2.56
CA LEU A 189 -1.94 7.00 -3.36
C LEU A 189 -0.44 7.03 -3.66
N VAL A 190 0.11 8.21 -3.95
CA VAL A 190 1.56 8.41 -4.15
C VAL A 190 2.33 8.05 -2.87
N MET A 191 1.87 8.51 -1.71
CA MET A 191 2.54 8.21 -0.43
C MET A 191 2.50 6.72 -0.09
N LEU A 192 1.37 6.05 -0.35
CA LEU A 192 1.23 4.60 -0.18
C LEU A 192 2.16 3.83 -1.15
N ALA A 193 2.22 4.25 -2.42
CA ALA A 193 3.11 3.65 -3.42
C ALA A 193 4.59 3.84 -3.05
N PHE A 194 4.98 5.03 -2.59
CA PHE A 194 6.33 5.30 -2.11
C PHE A 194 6.70 4.43 -0.90
N ALA A 195 5.83 4.33 0.11
CA ALA A 195 6.09 3.48 1.27
C ALA A 195 6.24 2.00 0.89
N ARG A 196 5.42 1.52 -0.05
CA ARG A 196 5.55 0.18 -0.60
C ARG A 196 6.86 0.00 -1.36
N GLN A 197 7.28 0.98 -2.16
CA GLN A 197 8.58 0.94 -2.85
C GLN A 197 9.72 0.80 -1.83
N SER A 198 9.72 1.61 -0.76
CA SER A 198 10.74 1.50 0.31
C SER A 198 10.70 0.13 1.00
N LEU A 199 9.51 -0.42 1.25
CA LEU A 199 9.34 -1.75 1.83
C LEU A 199 9.90 -2.86 0.93
N ARG A 200 9.65 -2.77 -0.38
CA ARG A 200 10.12 -3.76 -1.35
C ARG A 200 11.61 -3.65 -1.62
N LEU A 201 12.15 -2.44 -1.69
CA LEU A 201 13.59 -2.22 -1.74
C LEU A 201 14.27 -2.84 -0.52
N TYR A 202 13.66 -2.68 0.66
CA TYR A 202 14.16 -3.28 1.88
C TYR A 202 14.16 -4.82 1.86
N ILE A 203 13.12 -5.46 1.31
CA ILE A 203 13.05 -6.93 1.18
C ILE A 203 14.00 -7.45 0.09
N ALA A 204 14.15 -6.70 -1.01
CA ALA A 204 14.94 -7.13 -2.17
C ALA A 204 16.45 -7.05 -1.94
N VAL A 205 16.91 -6.19 -1.02
CA VAL A 205 18.33 -6.10 -0.66
C VAL A 205 18.67 -7.29 0.25
N PRO A 206 19.47 -8.27 -0.23
CA PRO A 206 19.81 -9.44 0.56
C PRO A 206 20.60 -8.99 1.78
N ARG A 207 20.04 -9.18 2.97
CA ARG A 207 20.80 -9.01 4.18
C ARG A 207 21.56 -10.30 4.40
N HIS A 208 22.88 -10.18 4.52
CA HIS A 208 23.71 -11.27 4.98
C HIS A 208 23.36 -11.53 6.45
N THR A 209 22.26 -12.24 6.70
CA THR A 209 22.10 -13.06 7.89
C THR A 209 23.29 -14.01 7.85
N GLN A 210 24.37 -13.61 8.56
CA GLN A 210 25.54 -14.44 8.74
C GLN A 210 25.14 -15.62 9.61
N LEU A 211 24.48 -16.58 8.97
CA LEU A 211 24.39 -17.93 9.50
C LEU A 211 25.84 -18.41 9.68
N PRO A 212 26.21 -18.90 10.88
CA PRO A 212 27.48 -19.55 11.07
C PRO A 212 27.60 -20.68 10.04
N THR A 213 28.45 -20.50 9.03
CA THR A 213 28.70 -21.44 7.92
C THR A 213 29.41 -22.72 8.38
N HIS A 214 29.36 -23.06 9.66
CA HIS A 214 30.08 -24.19 10.23
C HIS A 214 29.30 -25.50 10.31
N SER A 215 28.01 -25.54 9.91
CA SER A 215 27.32 -26.83 9.77
C SER A 215 27.38 -27.29 8.31
N ARG A 216 28.07 -28.41 8.08
CA ARG A 216 28.18 -29.08 6.76
C ARG A 216 26.86 -29.70 6.27
N ASN A 217 25.73 -29.39 6.94
CA ASN A 217 24.41 -29.99 6.73
C ASN A 217 23.30 -28.94 6.52
N THR A 218 23.60 -27.81 5.88
CA THR A 218 22.58 -26.85 5.45
C THR A 218 21.81 -27.41 4.26
N SER A 219 20.69 -28.08 4.55
CA SER A 219 19.78 -28.57 3.53
C SER A 219 19.19 -27.40 2.73
N ILE A 220 18.93 -27.59 1.42
CA ILE A 220 18.31 -26.59 0.55
C ILE A 220 16.97 -26.11 1.13
N ALA A 221 16.25 -26.98 1.85
CA ALA A 221 15.05 -26.65 2.60
C ALA A 221 15.31 -25.62 3.72
N SER A 222 16.43 -25.73 4.45
CA SER A 222 16.80 -24.75 5.48
C SER A 222 17.18 -23.39 4.89
N VAL A 223 17.85 -23.38 3.73
CA VAL A 223 18.19 -22.16 2.99
C VAL A 223 16.92 -21.51 2.41
N ALA A 224 15.99 -22.32 1.90
CA ALA A 224 14.68 -21.86 1.43
C ALA A 224 13.83 -21.31 2.58
N SER A 225 13.79 -21.97 3.74
CA SER A 225 13.04 -21.47 4.91
C SER A 225 13.62 -20.18 5.46
N VAL A 226 14.95 -20.00 5.42
CA VAL A 226 15.58 -18.73 5.82
C VAL A 226 15.26 -17.63 4.80
N ALA A 227 15.29 -17.94 3.50
CA ALA A 227 14.89 -17.01 2.46
C ALA A 227 13.41 -16.60 2.58
N ASP A 228 12.53 -17.51 2.99
CA ASP A 228 11.12 -17.22 3.26
C ASP A 228 10.94 -16.37 4.54
N ILE A 229 11.74 -16.59 5.58
CA ILE A 229 11.74 -15.75 6.80
C ILE A 229 12.24 -14.33 6.48
N ASP A 230 13.24 -14.19 5.62
CA ASP A 230 13.78 -12.89 5.19
C ASP A 230 12.82 -12.13 4.25
N LYS A 231 11.85 -12.82 3.63
CA LYS A 231 10.83 -12.23 2.75
C LYS A 231 9.74 -11.47 3.52
N GLU A 232 9.53 -11.77 4.81
CA GLU A 232 8.55 -11.06 5.65
C GLU A 232 9.19 -9.87 6.40
N PRO A 233 8.91 -8.61 6.00
CA PRO A 233 9.44 -7.47 6.71
C PRO A 233 8.84 -7.40 8.13
N PHE A 234 9.67 -7.04 9.11
CA PHE A 234 9.32 -6.97 10.54
C PHE A 234 8.97 -8.30 11.20
N SER A 235 9.48 -9.43 10.69
CA SER A 235 9.37 -10.73 11.36
C SER A 235 10.00 -10.67 12.77
N PRO A 236 9.48 -11.40 13.78
CA PRO A 236 10.06 -11.42 15.12
C PRO A 236 11.48 -11.99 15.16
N TYR A 237 11.88 -12.71 14.12
CA TYR A 237 13.19 -13.34 13.97
C TYR A 237 14.25 -12.36 13.41
N THR A 238 13.82 -11.26 12.78
CA THR A 238 14.72 -10.22 12.26
C THR A 238 14.97 -9.14 13.34
N PRO A 239 16.19 -8.60 13.49
CA PRO A 239 16.49 -7.55 14.47
C PRO A 239 15.57 -6.32 14.36
N ASP A 240 15.18 -5.93 13.14
CA ASP A 240 14.29 -4.78 12.89
C ASP A 240 12.81 -5.06 13.22
N GLY A 241 12.43 -6.34 13.40
CA GLY A 241 11.08 -6.76 13.78
C GLY A 241 10.91 -7.06 15.27
N GLN A 242 11.97 -6.88 16.08
CA GLN A 242 11.92 -7.02 17.52
C GLN A 242 11.37 -5.75 18.20
N GLY A 243 10.82 -5.92 19.41
CA GLY A 243 10.28 -4.84 20.23
C GLY A 243 8.98 -4.22 19.70
N TRP A 244 8.66 -3.01 20.17
CA TRP A 244 7.42 -2.31 19.82
C TRP A 244 7.41 -1.88 18.34
N LYS A 245 8.56 -1.48 17.79
CA LYS A 245 8.70 -1.07 16.39
C LYS A 245 8.26 -2.17 15.42
N GLY A 246 8.70 -3.40 15.65
CA GLY A 246 8.25 -4.54 14.84
C GLY A 246 6.77 -4.87 15.01
N LYS A 247 6.21 -4.77 16.23
CA LYS A 247 4.76 -4.92 16.45
C LYS A 247 3.96 -3.90 15.66
N LEU A 248 4.41 -2.63 15.67
CA LEU A 248 3.78 -1.55 14.92
C LEU A 248 3.87 -1.79 13.41
N GLY A 249 5.06 -2.15 12.89
CA GLY A 249 5.25 -2.47 11.47
C GLY A 249 4.34 -3.62 11.00
N ARG A 250 4.24 -4.70 11.80
CA ARG A 250 3.32 -5.81 11.52
C ARG A 250 1.86 -5.38 11.54
N ALA A 251 1.45 -4.57 12.51
CA ALA A 251 0.09 -4.05 12.57
C ALA A 251 -0.25 -3.21 11.32
N MET A 252 0.67 -2.36 10.88
CA MET A 252 0.48 -1.48 9.72
C MET A 252 0.43 -2.24 8.39
N ILE A 253 1.23 -3.30 8.25
CA ILE A 253 1.22 -4.17 7.06
C ILE A 253 0.03 -5.14 7.09
N SER A 254 -0.46 -5.52 8.27
CA SER A 254 -1.61 -6.41 8.39
C SER A 254 -2.85 -5.83 7.69
N VAL A 255 -3.00 -4.50 7.73
CA VAL A 255 -4.06 -3.80 7.02
C VAL A 255 -3.70 -3.73 5.54
N GLY A 256 -4.38 -4.55 4.74
CA GLY A 256 -4.10 -4.66 3.31
C GLY A 256 -2.81 -5.42 3.02
N ARG A 257 -2.52 -6.53 3.74
CA ARG A 257 -1.32 -7.36 3.54
C ARG A 257 -1.02 -7.66 2.06
N ASN A 258 -2.04 -7.93 1.26
CA ASN A 258 -1.90 -8.19 -0.18
C ASN A 258 -1.45 -6.95 -0.98
N TYR A 259 -1.78 -5.74 -0.53
CA TYR A 259 -1.26 -4.51 -1.14
C TYR A 259 0.22 -4.30 -0.83
N TRP A 260 0.68 -4.62 0.38
CA TRP A 260 2.07 -4.38 0.79
C TRP A 260 3.03 -5.48 0.34
N LEU A 261 2.66 -6.74 0.60
CA LEU A 261 3.50 -7.93 0.41
C LEU A 261 3.09 -8.80 -0.77
N GLY A 262 1.92 -8.56 -1.36
CA GLY A 262 1.47 -9.34 -2.51
C GLY A 262 2.45 -9.20 -3.66
N GLU A 263 2.83 -10.32 -4.26
CA GLU A 263 3.57 -10.33 -5.52
C GLU A 263 2.71 -9.67 -6.60
N ASP A 264 3.33 -8.93 -7.52
CA ASP A 264 2.59 -8.38 -8.65
C ASP A 264 2.10 -9.56 -9.48
N GLU A 265 0.80 -9.83 -9.42
CA GLU A 265 0.14 -10.88 -10.18
C GLU A 265 0.48 -10.78 -11.69
N ASP A 266 0.74 -9.56 -12.15
CA ASP A 266 1.14 -9.23 -13.52
C ASP A 266 2.53 -9.81 -13.86
N GLY A 267 3.43 -9.91 -12.87
CA GLY A 267 4.73 -10.59 -12.98
C GLY A 267 4.62 -12.12 -12.83
N ASN A 268 3.62 -12.62 -12.08
CA ASN A 268 3.44 -14.05 -11.88
C ASN A 268 3.12 -14.79 -13.20
N TRP A 269 2.48 -14.13 -14.18
CA TRP A 269 2.34 -14.68 -15.53
C TRP A 269 3.69 -14.82 -16.25
N MET A 270 4.54 -13.78 -16.23
CA MET A 270 5.88 -13.81 -16.85
C MET A 270 6.79 -14.84 -16.18
N ASP A 271 6.75 -14.93 -14.86
CA ASP A 271 7.56 -15.83 -14.06
C ASP A 271 7.09 -17.29 -14.23
N THR A 272 5.78 -17.52 -14.32
CA THR A 272 5.20 -18.85 -14.59
C THR A 272 5.47 -19.30 -16.02
N ILE A 273 5.50 -18.37 -16.98
CA ILE A 273 5.89 -18.65 -18.36
C ILE A 273 7.39 -18.93 -18.46
N GLY A 274 8.23 -18.11 -17.83
CA GLY A 274 9.68 -18.33 -17.76
C GLY A 274 10.01 -19.67 -17.10
N ARG A 275 9.34 -20.02 -15.99
CA ARG A 275 9.44 -21.32 -15.33
C ARG A 275 8.94 -22.46 -16.22
N ARG A 276 7.82 -22.30 -16.93
CA ARG A 276 7.31 -23.33 -17.87
C ARG A 276 8.24 -23.53 -19.07
N PHE A 277 8.86 -22.48 -19.60
CA PHE A 277 9.84 -22.60 -20.69
C PHE A 277 11.15 -23.22 -20.21
N ARG A 278 11.60 -22.90 -19.00
CA ARG A 278 12.79 -23.51 -18.39
C ARG A 278 12.55 -24.97 -18.02
N ALA A 279 11.40 -25.28 -17.42
CA ALA A 279 10.97 -26.65 -17.14
C ALA A 279 10.73 -27.48 -18.41
N ARG A 280 10.27 -26.86 -19.51
CA ARG A 280 10.13 -27.53 -20.80
C ARG A 280 11.48 -27.82 -21.47
N ARG A 281 12.50 -26.98 -21.21
CA ARG A 281 13.87 -27.23 -21.66
C ARG A 281 14.50 -28.38 -20.86
N GLU A 282 14.25 -28.42 -19.55
CA GLU A 282 14.66 -29.52 -18.66
C GLU A 282 13.95 -30.85 -19.01
N SER A 283 12.66 -30.82 -19.34
CA SER A 283 11.87 -32.03 -19.65
C SER A 283 12.17 -32.64 -21.02
N THR A 284 12.96 -31.97 -21.86
CA THR A 284 13.41 -32.52 -23.16
C THR A 284 14.74 -33.26 -23.03
N GLU A 285 15.44 -33.11 -21.90
CA GLU A 285 16.64 -33.89 -21.56
C GLU A 285 16.23 -35.00 -20.58
N LEU A 286 15.79 -36.14 -21.13
CA LEU A 286 15.60 -37.36 -20.33
C LEU A 286 16.92 -37.67 -19.59
N PRO A 287 16.94 -37.69 -18.25
CA PRO A 287 18.16 -37.91 -17.48
C PRO A 287 18.52 -39.39 -17.57
N GLY A 288 19.47 -39.73 -18.43
CA GLY A 288 20.06 -41.06 -18.43
C GLY A 288 20.74 -41.46 -19.74
N PRO A 289 20.01 -41.65 -20.85
CA PRO A 289 20.60 -42.25 -22.05
C PRO A 289 21.48 -41.28 -22.84
N LEU A 290 21.01 -40.04 -23.05
CA LEU A 290 21.71 -39.06 -23.88
C LEU A 290 22.93 -38.43 -23.18
N GLU A 291 22.85 -38.22 -21.86
CA GLU A 291 23.99 -37.74 -21.07
C GLU A 291 25.08 -38.81 -20.94
N ARG A 292 24.71 -40.10 -20.88
CA ARG A 292 25.64 -41.23 -20.93
C ARG A 292 26.30 -41.36 -22.31
N GLU A 293 25.54 -41.17 -23.38
CA GLU A 293 26.03 -41.20 -24.76
C GLU A 293 26.95 -40.00 -25.06
N ARG A 294 26.63 -38.81 -24.56
CA ARG A 294 27.47 -37.61 -24.65
C ARG A 294 28.81 -37.80 -23.94
N ARG A 295 28.81 -38.43 -22.76
CA ARG A 295 30.02 -38.74 -21.98
C ARG A 295 30.85 -39.88 -22.57
N ARG A 296 30.24 -40.81 -23.30
CA ARG A 296 30.94 -41.82 -24.12
C ARG A 296 31.69 -41.18 -25.28
N ARG A 297 31.08 -40.20 -25.95
CA ARG A 297 31.69 -39.48 -27.08
C ARG A 297 32.82 -38.54 -26.66
N SER A 298 32.77 -37.97 -25.45
CA SER A 298 33.84 -37.13 -24.90
C SER A 298 34.96 -37.92 -24.21
N GLY A 299 34.90 -39.26 -24.20
CA GLY A 299 35.93 -40.12 -23.59
C GLY A 299 35.99 -40.04 -22.06
N THR A 300 35.04 -39.36 -21.41
CA THR A 300 35.00 -39.13 -19.95
C THR A 300 33.85 -39.90 -19.28
N GLY A 301 33.55 -41.10 -19.82
CA GLY A 301 32.57 -42.00 -19.22
C GLY A 301 33.13 -42.69 -17.97
N PRO A 302 32.28 -42.96 -16.95
CA PRO A 302 32.71 -43.76 -15.80
C PRO A 302 33.16 -45.17 -16.25
N PRO A 303 34.14 -45.78 -15.56
CA PRO A 303 34.63 -47.11 -15.89
C PRO A 303 33.47 -48.12 -15.87
N GLN A 304 33.51 -49.10 -16.77
CA GLN A 304 32.51 -50.17 -16.80
C GLN A 304 32.45 -50.85 -15.42
N PRO A 305 31.25 -51.12 -14.88
CA PRO A 305 31.15 -51.83 -13.60
C PRO A 305 31.88 -53.17 -13.72
N SER A 306 32.68 -53.50 -12.70
CA SER A 306 33.38 -54.78 -12.64
C SER A 306 32.38 -55.93 -12.71
N GLN A 307 32.77 -57.07 -13.28
CA GLN A 307 31.86 -58.23 -13.41
C GLN A 307 31.27 -58.67 -12.07
N SER A 308 32.01 -58.46 -10.97
CA SER A 308 31.54 -58.66 -9.60
C SER A 308 30.34 -57.77 -9.21
N ALA A 309 30.29 -56.53 -9.67
CA ALA A 309 29.16 -55.61 -9.41
C ALA A 309 27.92 -56.01 -10.22
N VAL A 310 28.12 -56.54 -11.43
CA VAL A 310 27.02 -57.07 -12.27
C VAL A 310 26.45 -58.36 -11.69
N GLN A 311 27.30 -59.24 -11.17
CA GLN A 311 26.89 -60.46 -10.46
C GLN A 311 26.16 -60.14 -9.15
N ALA A 312 26.62 -59.15 -8.38
CA ALA A 312 25.96 -58.72 -7.15
C ALA A 312 24.57 -58.12 -7.41
N ALA A 313 24.40 -57.39 -8.52
CA ALA A 313 23.10 -56.86 -8.93
C ALA A 313 22.15 -57.96 -9.45
N ALA A 314 22.67 -58.99 -10.13
CA ALA A 314 21.89 -60.15 -10.56
C ALA A 314 21.37 -60.99 -9.38
N LEU A 315 22.08 -60.97 -8.24
CA LEU A 315 21.67 -61.64 -7.00
C LEU A 315 20.66 -60.84 -6.15
N GLN A 316 20.41 -59.56 -6.48
CA GLN A 316 19.48 -58.69 -5.76
C GLN A 316 18.11 -58.53 -6.47
N GLN A 317 17.61 -59.59 -7.11
CA GLN A 317 16.20 -59.63 -7.46
C GLN A 317 15.36 -59.92 -6.20
N PRO A 318 14.45 -59.03 -5.77
CA PRO A 318 13.49 -59.37 -4.73
C PRO A 318 12.49 -60.40 -5.30
N ILE A 319 12.51 -61.60 -4.73
CA ILE A 319 11.47 -62.61 -4.94
C ILE A 319 10.16 -62.05 -4.35
N TYR A 320 9.31 -61.51 -5.20
CA TYR A 320 7.87 -61.41 -4.95
C TYR A 320 7.16 -62.15 -6.08
N GLU A 321 7.03 -63.47 -5.92
CA GLU A 321 6.03 -64.24 -6.65
C GLU A 321 4.65 -63.86 -6.09
N VAL A 322 3.87 -63.12 -6.88
CA VAL A 322 2.42 -63.06 -6.76
C VAL A 322 1.87 -64.04 -7.82
N PRO A 323 1.10 -65.07 -7.43
CA PRO A 323 0.65 -66.08 -8.38
C PRO A 323 -0.46 -65.51 -9.26
N GLY A 324 -0.20 -65.48 -10.56
CA GLY A 324 -1.22 -65.25 -11.58
C GLY A 324 -1.04 -63.94 -12.34
N MET A 325 -0.13 -63.93 -13.31
CA MET A 325 -0.35 -63.22 -14.57
C MET A 325 0.62 -63.73 -15.63
N ASN A 326 0.03 -64.42 -16.61
CA ASN A 326 0.67 -65.04 -17.75
C ASN A 326 1.11 -63.93 -18.73
N VAL A 327 2.40 -63.62 -18.79
CA VAL A 327 2.95 -62.75 -19.85
C VAL A 327 4.02 -63.55 -20.58
N LYS A 328 3.66 -64.04 -21.76
CA LYS A 328 4.58 -64.59 -22.77
C LYS A 328 5.68 -63.55 -23.03
N MET A 329 6.91 -63.83 -22.58
CA MET A 329 8.09 -63.15 -23.11
C MET A 329 8.39 -63.74 -24.49
N GLN A 330 8.34 -62.88 -25.50
CA GLN A 330 8.68 -63.19 -26.88
C GLN A 330 10.21 -63.23 -26.98
N ASP A 331 10.73 -64.43 -27.26
CA ASP A 331 12.14 -64.73 -27.39
C ASP A 331 12.68 -64.09 -28.69
N TRP A 332 13.55 -63.09 -28.57
CA TRP A 332 14.29 -62.53 -29.69
C TRP A 332 15.65 -63.22 -29.76
N SER A 333 15.62 -64.48 -30.17
CA SER A 333 16.81 -65.23 -30.56
C SER A 333 16.54 -66.00 -31.85
N GLU A 334 16.63 -65.30 -32.99
CA GLU A 334 16.80 -65.99 -34.26
C GLU A 334 17.77 -65.22 -35.17
N THR A 335 18.99 -65.73 -35.21
CA THR A 335 19.99 -65.52 -36.26
C THR A 335 19.54 -66.20 -37.56
N ARG A 336 19.45 -65.43 -38.65
CA ARG A 336 19.98 -65.87 -39.94
C ARG A 336 20.40 -64.69 -40.81
#